data_AF-A0A2G9HA64-F1
#
_entry.id   AF-A0A2G9HA64-F1
#
_cell.length_a   1.000
_cell.length_b   1.000
_cell.length_c   1.000
_cell.angle_alpha   90.00
_cell.angle_beta   90.00
_cell.angle_gamma   90.00
#
_symmetry.space_group_name_H-M   'P 1'
#
loop_
_entity.id
_entity.type
_entity.pdbx_description
1 polymer ?
#
loop_
_entity_poly.entity_id
_entity_poly.type
_entity_poly.pdbx_seq_one_letter_code
_entity_poly.pdbx_strand_id
1 'polypeptide(L)'
;MEPTNNKTFRNDEDVITLLAFRKRNKIIILFFFLLIISITLILGTLISYLIHNDTLQVSQPQINPAVEAFCYVSYNTSSCIRTTNYIINTKSVSDDPNQIFTLSLQTAAKELQNVISFLLTFGSVEPDVIAFENCSRSLHDAMGEIRDILGLMRVNPFVEEQSDEQRVEMMNEVSGAGENIGSCLDYLDKVNGSTATIAKLLQAKEYVNISEDFLIEYAEVLQMFWSDNGDRGLNFEIMFGICMGGILQLLFMFFLFWSLCRIR
;
A
#
# COMPACT_ATOMS: atom_id res chain seq x y z
N MET A 1 35.37 -46.87 83.21
CA MET A 1 36.33 -46.33 82.22
C MET A 1 35.66 -46.45 80.86
N GLU A 2 35.30 -45.29 80.29
CA GLU A 2 34.89 -45.10 78.88
C GLU A 2 36.00 -45.55 77.91
N PRO A 3 35.77 -45.78 76.58
CA PRO A 3 35.11 -44.80 75.72
C PRO A 3 34.08 -45.29 74.69
N THR A 4 33.27 -44.30 74.33
CA THR A 4 32.23 -44.11 73.32
C THR A 4 32.50 -44.62 71.90
N ASN A 5 31.47 -45.24 71.31
CA ASN A 5 31.31 -45.44 69.87
C ASN A 5 30.30 -44.42 69.34
N ASN A 6 30.77 -43.29 68.81
CA ASN A 6 29.94 -42.28 68.15
C ASN A 6 30.63 -41.81 66.87
N LYS A 7 30.46 -42.55 65.76
CA LYS A 7 31.02 -42.14 64.46
C LYS A 7 30.20 -42.50 63.22
N THR A 8 29.05 -43.16 63.36
CA THR A 8 28.35 -43.74 62.20
C THR A 8 27.17 -42.91 61.69
N PHE A 9 26.70 -41.90 62.42
CA PHE A 9 25.48 -41.15 62.05
C PHE A 9 25.72 -39.88 61.21
N ARG A 10 26.98 -39.46 61.02
CA ARG A 10 27.32 -38.20 60.33
C ARG A 10 27.45 -38.32 58.81
N ASN A 11 27.64 -39.53 58.29
CA ASN A 11 27.93 -39.73 56.87
C ASN A 11 26.69 -39.72 55.96
N ASP A 12 25.51 -40.10 56.46
CA ASP A 12 24.30 -40.19 55.61
C ASP A 12 23.70 -38.82 55.29
N GLU A 13 23.82 -37.85 56.20
CA GLU A 13 23.32 -36.48 56.02
C GLU A 13 24.17 -35.70 54.99
N ASP A 14 25.47 -35.92 54.99
CA ASP A 14 26.41 -35.34 54.02
C ASP A 14 26.21 -35.94 52.61
N VAL A 15 25.82 -37.22 52.49
CA VAL A 15 25.55 -37.85 51.19
C VAL A 15 24.23 -37.35 50.58
N ILE A 16 23.18 -37.17 51.40
CA ILE A 16 21.88 -36.64 50.94
C ILE A 16 22.02 -35.17 50.50
N THR A 17 22.75 -34.35 51.24
CA THR A 17 22.98 -32.94 50.89
C THR A 17 23.82 -32.81 49.61
N LEU A 18 24.83 -33.65 49.41
CA LEU A 18 25.69 -33.62 48.22
C LEU A 18 24.95 -34.10 46.95
N LEU A 19 24.06 -35.09 47.07
CA LEU A 19 23.15 -35.51 45.99
C LEU A 19 22.12 -34.42 45.65
N ALA A 20 21.56 -33.74 46.65
CA ALA A 20 20.65 -32.61 46.45
C ALA A 20 21.34 -31.42 45.76
N PHE A 21 22.58 -31.10 46.14
CA PHE A 21 23.41 -30.09 45.48
C PHE A 21 23.71 -30.43 44.01
N ARG A 22 24.04 -31.69 43.73
CA ARG A 22 24.35 -32.15 42.37
C ARG A 22 23.13 -32.11 41.43
N LYS A 23 21.94 -32.41 41.96
CA LYS A 23 20.67 -32.31 41.20
C LYS A 23 20.28 -30.85 40.95
N ARG A 24 20.55 -29.95 41.91
CA ARG A 24 20.33 -28.49 41.80
C ARG A 24 21.19 -27.87 40.70
N ASN A 25 22.46 -28.24 40.63
CA ASN A 25 23.37 -27.74 39.59
C ASN A 25 22.96 -28.17 38.18
N LYS A 26 22.41 -29.39 38.02
CA LYS A 26 21.89 -29.86 36.72
C LYS A 26 20.68 -29.05 36.24
N ILE A 27 19.78 -28.67 37.14
CA ILE A 27 18.59 -27.85 36.80
C ILE A 27 19.00 -26.43 36.42
N ILE A 28 19.96 -25.84 37.14
CA ILE A 28 20.48 -24.50 36.83
C ILE A 28 21.17 -24.51 35.47
N ILE A 29 22.00 -25.51 35.18
CA ILE A 29 22.67 -25.64 33.87
C ILE A 29 21.64 -25.78 32.74
N LEU A 30 20.63 -26.64 32.90
CA LEU A 30 19.56 -26.80 31.90
C LEU A 30 18.82 -25.47 31.64
N PHE A 31 18.56 -24.71 32.70
CA PHE A 31 17.90 -23.41 32.61
C PHE A 31 18.72 -22.39 31.81
N PHE A 32 20.02 -22.27 32.10
CA PHE A 32 20.91 -21.38 31.35
C PHE A 32 20.99 -21.77 29.87
N PHE A 33 21.04 -23.07 29.56
CA PHE A 33 21.02 -23.53 28.17
C PHE A 33 19.72 -23.16 27.44
N LEU A 34 18.56 -23.36 28.06
CA LEU A 34 17.26 -22.99 27.48
C LEU A 34 17.14 -21.47 27.27
N LEU A 35 17.64 -20.68 28.21
CA LEU A 35 17.65 -19.22 28.12
C LEU A 35 18.54 -18.73 26.98
N ILE A 36 19.74 -19.30 26.84
CA ILE A 36 20.64 -18.98 25.72
C ILE A 36 19.98 -19.34 24.39
N ILE A 37 19.37 -20.52 24.25
CA ILE A 37 18.71 -20.93 23.01
C ILE A 37 17.56 -19.97 22.67
N SER A 38 16.75 -19.59 23.64
CA SER A 38 15.63 -18.65 23.45
C SER A 38 16.11 -17.26 23.02
N ILE A 39 17.13 -16.70 23.69
CA ILE A 39 17.71 -15.40 23.29
C ILE A 39 18.29 -15.47 21.87
N THR A 40 18.97 -16.57 21.54
CA THR A 40 19.58 -16.75 20.21
C THR A 40 18.52 -16.82 19.12
N LEU A 41 17.39 -17.49 19.38
CA LEU A 41 16.25 -17.52 18.45
C LEU A 41 15.63 -16.14 18.27
N ILE A 42 15.39 -15.40 19.37
CA ILE A 42 14.83 -14.05 19.32
C ILE A 42 15.76 -13.11 18.52
N LEU A 43 17.06 -13.12 18.80
CA LEU A 43 18.05 -12.33 18.08
C LEU A 43 18.15 -12.74 16.61
N GLY A 44 18.13 -14.04 16.30
CA GLY A 44 18.16 -14.55 14.93
C GLY A 44 16.94 -14.11 14.12
N THR A 45 15.75 -14.12 14.74
CA THR A 45 14.53 -13.60 14.11
C THR A 45 14.58 -12.08 13.94
N LEU A 46 15.10 -11.34 14.92
CA LEU A 46 15.26 -9.89 14.84
C LEU A 46 16.24 -9.47 13.74
N ILE A 47 17.37 -10.17 13.63
CA ILE A 47 18.38 -9.91 12.60
C ILE A 47 17.84 -10.28 11.21
N SER A 48 17.17 -11.44 11.06
CA SER A 48 16.53 -11.80 9.79
C SER A 48 15.47 -10.78 9.37
N TYR A 49 14.66 -10.33 10.33
CA TYR A 49 13.66 -9.29 10.10
C TYR A 49 14.31 -7.97 9.69
N LEU A 50 15.33 -7.50 10.42
CA LEU A 50 16.05 -6.26 10.10
C LEU A 50 16.71 -6.33 8.73
N ILE A 51 17.33 -7.46 8.38
CA ILE A 51 17.94 -7.64 7.06
C ILE A 51 16.87 -7.63 5.97
N HIS A 52 15.72 -8.29 6.16
CA HIS A 52 14.64 -8.29 5.18
C HIS A 52 14.02 -6.91 4.99
N ASN A 53 13.88 -6.16 6.08
CA ASN A 53 13.33 -4.81 6.09
C ASN A 53 14.33 -3.77 5.53
N ASP A 54 15.63 -3.93 5.78
CA ASP A 54 16.68 -3.04 5.26
C ASP A 54 16.93 -3.26 3.76
N THR A 55 16.75 -4.48 3.24
CA THR A 55 16.75 -4.71 1.78
C THR A 55 15.57 -4.06 1.05
N LEU A 56 14.50 -3.70 1.76
CA LEU A 56 13.36 -2.94 1.24
C LEU A 56 13.48 -1.42 1.49
N GLN A 57 14.49 -0.97 2.26
CA GLN A 57 14.77 0.45 2.53
C GLN A 57 15.90 1.03 1.66
N VAL A 58 16.04 0.59 0.42
CA VAL A 58 16.66 1.46 -0.58
C VAL A 58 15.69 2.63 -0.77
N SER A 59 16.09 3.80 -0.28
CA SER A 59 15.36 5.06 -0.24
C SER A 59 14.69 5.44 -1.57
N GLN A 60 13.55 4.82 -1.87
CA GLN A 60 12.58 5.34 -2.82
C GLN A 60 11.66 6.30 -2.06
N PRO A 61 11.22 7.41 -2.67
CA PRO A 61 10.14 8.20 -2.09
C PRO A 61 9.00 7.24 -1.73
N GLN A 62 8.41 7.35 -0.54
CA GLN A 62 7.27 6.49 -0.18
C GLN A 62 6.13 6.76 -1.16
N ILE A 63 6.05 5.95 -2.21
CA ILE A 63 4.97 5.97 -3.18
C ILE A 63 3.76 5.41 -2.44
N ASN A 64 2.63 6.10 -2.55
CA ASN A 64 1.39 5.63 -1.96
C ASN A 64 1.03 4.28 -2.61
N PRO A 65 0.78 3.19 -1.84
CA PRO A 65 0.48 1.87 -2.39
C PRO A 65 -0.73 1.85 -3.35
N ALA A 66 -1.72 2.71 -3.11
CA ALA A 66 -2.85 2.85 -4.02
C ALA A 66 -2.43 3.48 -5.35
N VAL A 67 -1.50 4.44 -5.34
CA VAL A 67 -0.93 5.04 -6.56
C VAL A 67 -0.11 4.01 -7.31
N GLU A 68 0.69 3.24 -6.60
CA GLU A 68 1.49 2.17 -7.17
C GLU A 68 0.61 1.13 -7.86
N ALA A 69 -0.44 0.66 -7.18
CA ALA A 69 -1.39 -0.29 -7.75
C ALA A 69 -2.16 0.32 -8.94
N PHE A 70 -2.69 1.53 -8.80
CA PHE A 70 -3.40 2.23 -9.88
C PHE A 70 -2.56 2.40 -11.14
N CYS A 71 -1.26 2.70 -10.97
CA CYS A 71 -0.33 2.92 -12.08
C CYS A 71 0.37 1.66 -12.59
N TYR A 72 0.22 0.53 -11.92
CA TYR A 72 0.93 -0.71 -12.24
C TYR A 72 0.66 -1.17 -13.67
N VAL A 73 -0.60 -1.07 -14.08
CA VAL A 73 -1.10 -1.53 -15.38
C VAL A 73 -0.92 -0.50 -16.49
N SER A 74 -0.47 0.71 -16.15
CA SER A 74 -0.27 1.74 -17.15
C SER A 74 0.97 1.49 -17.99
N TYR A 75 0.83 1.68 -19.30
CA TYR A 75 1.95 1.55 -20.26
C TYR A 75 3.19 2.37 -19.86
N ASN A 76 2.99 3.52 -19.20
CA ASN A 76 4.06 4.33 -18.63
C ASN A 76 3.85 4.58 -17.14
N THR A 77 4.12 3.54 -16.34
CA THR A 77 4.05 3.57 -14.87
C THR A 77 4.72 4.81 -14.26
N SER A 78 5.90 5.22 -14.77
CA SER A 78 6.62 6.39 -14.23
C SER A 78 5.90 7.72 -14.49
N SER A 79 5.29 7.87 -15.67
CA SER A 79 4.46 9.03 -16.01
C SER A 79 3.21 9.03 -15.16
N CYS A 80 2.52 7.89 -15.07
CA CYS A 80 1.32 7.73 -14.25
C CYS A 80 1.58 8.10 -12.80
N ILE A 81 2.64 7.57 -12.16
CA ILE A 81 2.96 7.86 -10.76
C ILE A 81 3.20 9.35 -10.55
N ARG A 82 3.99 9.99 -11.44
CA ARG A 82 4.28 11.42 -11.35
C ARG A 82 3.00 12.26 -11.49
N THR A 83 2.19 11.93 -12.49
CA THR A 83 0.93 12.61 -12.83
C THR A 83 -0.09 12.45 -11.72
N THR A 84 -0.23 11.25 -11.16
CA THR A 84 -1.15 10.91 -10.07
C THR A 84 -0.72 11.56 -8.75
N ASN A 85 0.58 11.51 -8.41
CA ASN A 85 1.11 12.18 -7.22
C ASN A 85 0.86 13.70 -7.26
N TYR A 86 0.92 14.32 -8.44
CA TYR A 86 0.56 15.73 -8.57
C TYR A 86 -0.89 15.98 -8.16
N ILE A 87 -1.82 15.10 -8.54
CA ILE A 87 -3.23 15.25 -8.17
C ILE A 87 -3.44 15.02 -6.67
N ILE A 88 -2.90 13.92 -6.12
CA ILE A 88 -3.12 13.52 -4.71
C ILE A 88 -2.45 14.50 -3.74
N ASN A 89 -1.30 15.08 -4.08
CA ASN A 89 -0.70 16.10 -3.21
C ASN A 89 -1.55 17.38 -3.09
N THR A 90 -2.50 17.60 -4.00
CA THR A 90 -3.40 18.77 -3.97
C THR A 90 -4.73 18.50 -3.26
N LYS A 91 -5.07 17.24 -2.98
CA LYS A 91 -6.32 16.85 -2.29
C LYS A 91 -6.02 15.78 -1.24
N SER A 92 -6.41 15.99 0.01
CA SER A 92 -6.22 14.96 1.05
C SER A 92 -6.95 13.67 0.67
N VAL A 93 -6.26 12.54 0.83
CA VAL A 93 -6.70 11.14 0.67
C VAL A 93 -6.45 10.55 -0.73
N SER A 94 -5.79 9.38 -0.75
CA SER A 94 -6.28 8.19 -1.47
C SER A 94 -5.46 6.97 -1.10
N ASP A 95 -5.91 6.20 -0.10
CA ASP A 95 -5.39 4.85 0.17
C ASP A 95 -6.15 3.79 -0.66
N ASP A 96 -6.97 4.20 -1.64
CA ASP A 96 -7.82 3.31 -2.44
C ASP A 96 -7.67 3.62 -3.94
N PRO A 97 -7.28 2.64 -4.79
CA PRO A 97 -7.19 2.83 -6.24
C PRO A 97 -8.49 3.36 -6.90
N ASN A 98 -9.67 3.01 -6.39
CA ASN A 98 -10.96 3.49 -6.94
C ASN A 98 -11.16 5.00 -6.73
N GLN A 99 -10.64 5.52 -5.63
CA GLN A 99 -10.66 6.96 -5.35
C GLN A 99 -9.68 7.71 -6.27
N ILE A 100 -8.52 7.11 -6.58
CA ILE A 100 -7.58 7.66 -7.55
C ILE A 100 -8.19 7.69 -8.96
N PHE A 101 -8.86 6.62 -9.36
CA PHE A 101 -9.60 6.55 -10.62
C PHE A 101 -10.62 7.70 -10.72
N THR A 102 -11.49 7.82 -9.72
CA THR A 102 -12.51 8.88 -9.66
C THR A 102 -11.87 10.28 -9.69
N LEU A 103 -10.79 10.46 -8.95
CA LEU A 103 -10.08 11.73 -8.85
C LEU A 103 -9.37 12.11 -10.16
N SER A 104 -8.82 11.13 -10.89
CA SER A 104 -8.22 11.32 -12.21
C SER A 104 -9.25 11.84 -13.20
N LEU A 105 -10.42 11.20 -13.28
CA LEU A 105 -11.54 11.64 -14.13
C LEU A 105 -12.09 13.02 -13.74
N GLN A 106 -12.24 13.31 -12.45
CA GLN A 106 -12.64 14.65 -11.99
C GLN A 106 -11.62 15.73 -12.40
N THR A 107 -10.34 15.40 -12.35
CA THR A 107 -9.27 16.33 -12.73
C THR A 107 -9.26 16.56 -14.24
N ALA A 108 -9.44 15.50 -15.04
CA ALA A 108 -9.63 15.60 -16.49
C ALA A 108 -10.80 16.53 -16.82
N ALA A 109 -12.00 16.27 -16.27
CA ALA A 109 -13.20 17.08 -16.51
C ALA A 109 -12.98 18.57 -16.17
N LYS A 110 -12.25 18.86 -15.08
CA LYS A 110 -11.90 20.23 -14.71
C LYS A 110 -10.99 20.90 -15.73
N GLU A 111 -9.96 20.20 -16.22
CA GLU A 111 -9.09 20.75 -17.25
C GLU A 111 -9.82 20.96 -18.58
N LEU A 112 -10.69 20.02 -18.98
CA LEU A 112 -11.54 20.19 -20.17
C LEU A 112 -12.44 21.42 -20.05
N GLN A 113 -13.10 21.61 -18.90
CA GLN A 113 -13.95 22.79 -18.67
C GLN A 113 -13.16 24.11 -18.76
N ASN A 114 -11.92 24.13 -18.26
CA ASN A 114 -11.04 25.29 -18.37
C ASN A 114 -10.70 25.58 -19.83
N VAL A 115 -10.40 24.55 -20.61
CA VAL A 115 -10.09 24.69 -22.04
C VAL A 115 -11.30 25.17 -22.82
N ILE A 116 -12.48 24.54 -22.66
CA ILE A 116 -13.72 24.97 -23.32
C ILE A 116 -13.99 26.45 -23.05
N SER A 117 -13.88 26.90 -21.79
CA SER A 117 -14.10 28.30 -21.42
C SER A 117 -13.12 29.25 -22.15
N PHE A 118 -11.86 28.82 -22.30
CA PHE A 118 -10.86 29.57 -23.08
C PHE A 118 -11.22 29.62 -24.56
N LEU A 119 -11.60 28.48 -25.16
CA LEU A 119 -11.97 28.38 -26.57
C LEU A 119 -13.18 29.25 -26.93
N LEU A 120 -14.20 29.29 -26.06
CA LEU A 120 -15.37 30.14 -26.26
C LEU A 120 -15.02 31.63 -26.19
N THR A 121 -14.02 32.00 -25.37
CA THR A 121 -13.58 33.39 -25.22
C THR A 121 -12.72 33.84 -26.39
N PHE A 122 -11.72 33.05 -26.78
CA PHE A 122 -10.72 33.41 -27.79
C PHE A 122 -11.10 33.02 -29.21
N GLY A 123 -11.77 31.88 -29.39
CA GLY A 123 -12.16 31.35 -30.71
C GLY A 123 -13.17 32.24 -31.45
N SER A 124 -13.84 33.16 -30.76
CA SER A 124 -14.75 34.14 -31.37
C SER A 124 -14.04 35.29 -32.12
N VAL A 125 -12.73 35.43 -31.94
CA VAL A 125 -11.93 36.55 -32.49
C VAL A 125 -10.96 36.09 -33.59
N GLU A 126 -10.64 34.80 -33.66
CA GLU A 126 -9.69 34.24 -34.61
C GLU A 126 -10.33 33.88 -35.97
N PRO A 127 -9.55 33.89 -37.07
CA PRO A 127 -10.04 33.52 -38.40
C PRO A 127 -10.46 32.05 -38.51
N ASP A 128 -10.00 31.20 -37.59
CA ASP A 128 -10.21 29.75 -37.61
C ASP A 128 -11.35 29.27 -36.67
N VAL A 129 -12.42 30.06 -36.59
CA VAL A 129 -13.61 29.82 -35.73
C VAL A 129 -14.14 28.39 -35.80
N ILE A 130 -14.15 27.78 -37.00
CA ILE A 130 -14.70 26.42 -37.22
C ILE A 130 -13.89 25.36 -36.48
N ALA A 131 -12.55 25.48 -36.45
CA ALA A 131 -11.71 24.51 -35.74
C ALA A 131 -11.93 24.58 -34.23
N PHE A 132 -12.06 25.80 -33.69
CA PHE A 132 -12.37 26.01 -32.29
C PHE A 132 -13.77 25.54 -31.90
N GLU A 133 -14.77 25.75 -32.75
CA GLU A 133 -16.13 25.24 -32.52
C GLU A 133 -16.15 23.71 -32.51
N ASN A 134 -15.49 23.07 -33.48
CA ASN A 134 -15.42 21.61 -33.55
C ASN A 134 -14.66 21.02 -32.36
N CYS A 135 -13.51 21.59 -31.99
CA CYS A 135 -12.82 21.17 -30.77
C CYS A 135 -13.72 21.37 -29.55
N SER A 136 -14.37 22.53 -29.39
CA SER A 136 -15.25 22.79 -28.24
C SER A 136 -16.39 21.79 -28.15
N ARG A 137 -16.96 21.36 -29.29
CA ARG A 137 -17.99 20.31 -29.33
C ARG A 137 -17.42 18.96 -28.88
N SER A 138 -16.31 18.52 -29.46
CA SER A 138 -15.66 17.27 -29.03
C SER A 138 -15.31 17.27 -27.54
N LEU A 139 -14.83 18.38 -26.98
CA LEU A 139 -14.56 18.47 -25.54
C LEU A 139 -15.83 18.43 -24.68
N HIS A 140 -16.94 18.96 -25.17
CA HIS A 140 -18.24 18.83 -24.50
C HIS A 140 -18.72 17.38 -24.49
N ASP A 141 -18.52 16.65 -25.58
CA ASP A 141 -18.86 15.23 -25.69
C ASP A 141 -18.00 14.42 -24.70
N ALA A 142 -16.67 14.61 -24.70
CA ALA A 142 -15.75 14.00 -23.73
C ALA A 142 -16.14 14.28 -22.27
N MET A 143 -16.56 15.52 -21.96
CA MET A 143 -17.03 15.86 -20.62
C MET A 143 -18.35 15.18 -20.26
N GLY A 144 -19.23 14.95 -21.23
CA GLY A 144 -20.47 14.19 -21.06
C GLY A 144 -20.16 12.76 -20.61
N GLU A 145 -19.32 12.08 -21.38
CA GLU A 145 -18.89 10.69 -21.14
C GLU A 145 -18.22 10.55 -19.75
N ILE A 146 -17.27 11.45 -19.43
CA ILE A 146 -16.62 11.48 -18.10
C ILE A 146 -17.65 11.70 -16.98
N ARG A 147 -18.64 12.58 -17.18
CA ARG A 147 -19.64 12.87 -16.15
C ARG A 147 -20.58 11.69 -15.92
N ASP A 148 -20.90 10.94 -16.96
CA ASP A 148 -21.78 9.78 -16.85
C ASP A 148 -21.10 8.68 -16.04
N ILE A 149 -19.80 8.44 -16.27
CA ILE A 149 -18.97 7.57 -15.42
C ILE A 149 -18.94 8.06 -13.96
N LEU A 150 -18.68 9.36 -13.75
CA LEU A 150 -18.69 9.94 -12.39
C LEU A 150 -20.07 9.83 -11.72
N GLY A 151 -21.15 9.80 -12.50
CA GLY A 151 -22.51 9.53 -12.04
C GLY A 151 -22.65 8.12 -11.48
N LEU A 152 -22.12 7.12 -12.19
CA LEU A 152 -22.07 5.72 -11.73
C LEU A 152 -21.23 5.58 -10.46
N MET A 153 -20.02 6.17 -10.45
CA MET A 153 -19.10 6.13 -9.31
C MET A 153 -19.64 6.83 -8.06
N ARG A 154 -20.56 7.78 -8.23
CA ARG A 154 -21.21 8.45 -7.10
C ARG A 154 -22.25 7.54 -6.41
N VAL A 155 -22.93 6.70 -7.17
CA VAL A 155 -23.90 5.74 -6.63
C VAL A 155 -23.16 4.58 -5.98
N ASN A 156 -22.13 4.08 -6.65
CA ASN A 156 -21.26 3.03 -6.14
C ASN A 156 -19.78 3.36 -6.44
N PRO A 157 -18.96 3.69 -5.43
CA PRO A 157 -17.59 4.13 -5.63
C PRO A 157 -16.60 3.01 -5.94
N PHE A 158 -17.03 1.74 -5.94
CA PHE A 158 -16.16 0.60 -6.14
C PHE A 158 -16.40 -0.03 -7.52
N VAL A 159 -15.36 -0.10 -8.36
CA VAL A 159 -15.47 -0.66 -9.72
C VAL A 159 -15.77 -2.17 -9.69
N GLU A 160 -15.30 -2.89 -8.67
CA GLU A 160 -15.59 -4.31 -8.41
C GLU A 160 -17.08 -4.58 -8.21
N GLU A 161 -17.81 -3.63 -7.62
CA GLU A 161 -19.23 -3.76 -7.33
C GLU A 161 -20.13 -3.35 -8.52
N GLN A 162 -19.55 -2.80 -9.58
CA GLN A 162 -20.26 -2.53 -10.84
C GLN A 162 -20.54 -3.85 -11.58
N SER A 163 -21.68 -3.92 -12.27
CA SER A 163 -21.98 -5.06 -13.14
C SER A 163 -20.99 -5.12 -14.32
N ASP A 164 -20.87 -6.30 -14.95
CA ASP A 164 -20.06 -6.44 -16.17
C ASP A 164 -20.49 -5.46 -17.27
N GLU A 165 -21.81 -5.27 -17.42
CA GLU A 165 -22.38 -4.31 -18.38
C GLU A 165 -21.97 -2.88 -18.06
N GLN A 166 -22.04 -2.47 -16.78
CA GLN A 166 -21.62 -1.14 -16.34
C GLN A 166 -20.12 -0.91 -16.51
N ARG A 167 -19.28 -1.92 -16.25
CA ARG A 167 -17.84 -1.80 -16.48
C ARG A 167 -17.50 -1.64 -17.96
N VAL A 168 -18.13 -2.43 -18.83
CA VAL A 168 -17.95 -2.29 -20.28
C VAL A 168 -18.44 -0.93 -20.76
N GLU A 169 -19.57 -0.44 -20.24
CA GLU A 169 -20.05 0.91 -20.51
C GLU A 169 -19.02 1.96 -20.07
N MET A 170 -18.54 1.90 -18.83
CA MET A 170 -17.48 2.82 -18.35
C MET A 170 -16.23 2.79 -19.22
N MET A 171 -15.78 1.61 -19.66
CA MET A 171 -14.63 1.49 -20.57
C MET A 171 -14.88 2.19 -21.90
N ASN A 172 -16.06 1.97 -22.50
CA ASN A 172 -16.43 2.61 -23.76
C ASN A 172 -16.51 4.13 -23.62
N GLU A 173 -17.09 4.62 -22.52
CA GLU A 173 -17.20 6.06 -22.21
C GLU A 173 -15.82 6.70 -21.98
N VAL A 174 -14.90 6.03 -21.25
CA VAL A 174 -13.52 6.53 -21.07
C VAL A 174 -12.78 6.57 -22.41
N SER A 175 -12.90 5.52 -23.22
CA SER A 175 -12.25 5.44 -24.53
C SER A 175 -12.78 6.52 -25.48
N GLY A 176 -14.11 6.69 -25.53
CA GLY A 176 -14.78 7.76 -26.28
C GLY A 176 -14.28 9.14 -25.85
N ALA A 177 -14.11 9.38 -24.54
CA ALA A 177 -13.59 10.64 -24.04
C ALA A 177 -12.15 10.89 -24.52
N GLY A 178 -11.33 9.85 -24.55
CA GLY A 178 -9.96 9.89 -25.09
C GLY A 178 -9.92 10.23 -26.59
N GLU A 179 -10.81 9.64 -27.38
CA GLU A 179 -10.97 9.91 -28.81
C GLU A 179 -11.45 11.33 -29.08
N ASN A 180 -12.42 11.81 -28.29
CA ASN A 180 -12.95 13.17 -28.37
C ASN A 180 -11.90 14.24 -28.02
N ILE A 181 -11.09 14.02 -26.97
CA ILE A 181 -9.94 14.89 -26.66
C ILE A 181 -8.92 14.84 -27.79
N GLY A 182 -8.64 13.67 -28.36
CA GLY A 182 -7.76 13.49 -29.51
C GLY A 182 -8.22 14.29 -30.74
N SER A 183 -9.52 14.22 -31.05
CA SER A 183 -10.13 14.95 -32.16
C SER A 183 -9.98 16.47 -31.99
N CYS A 184 -10.17 16.99 -30.77
CA CYS A 184 -9.89 18.39 -30.49
C CYS A 184 -8.41 18.76 -30.74
N LEU A 185 -7.47 17.93 -30.27
CA LEU A 185 -6.04 18.18 -30.49
C LEU A 185 -5.72 18.27 -31.99
N ASP A 186 -6.31 17.39 -32.81
CA ASP A 186 -6.15 17.42 -34.27
C ASP A 186 -6.75 18.69 -34.92
N TYR A 187 -7.84 19.24 -34.37
CA TYR A 187 -8.38 20.53 -34.82
C TYR A 187 -7.46 21.69 -34.46
N LEU A 188 -6.90 21.69 -33.24
CA LEU A 188 -5.99 22.74 -32.78
C LEU A 188 -4.65 22.73 -33.49
N ASP A 189 -4.10 21.56 -33.81
CA ASP A 189 -2.84 21.43 -34.54
C ASP A 189 -2.92 22.09 -35.94
N LYS A 190 -4.05 21.91 -36.64
CA LYS A 190 -4.29 22.49 -37.97
C LYS A 190 -4.30 24.02 -37.99
N VAL A 191 -4.55 24.66 -36.86
CA VAL A 191 -4.71 26.11 -36.73
C VAL A 191 -3.62 26.76 -35.87
N ASN A 192 -2.56 26.00 -35.57
CA ASN A 192 -1.48 26.44 -34.66
C ASN A 192 -2.02 26.93 -33.31
N GLY A 193 -2.93 26.15 -32.72
CA GLY A 193 -3.55 26.47 -31.44
C GLY A 193 -2.54 26.74 -30.32
N SER A 194 -2.99 27.45 -29.29
CA SER A 194 -2.14 27.83 -28.15
C SER A 194 -1.45 26.61 -27.52
N THR A 195 -0.11 26.67 -27.41
CA THR A 195 0.70 25.61 -26.79
C THR A 195 0.29 25.30 -25.34
N ALA A 196 -0.14 26.32 -24.59
CA ALA A 196 -0.66 26.15 -23.24
C ALA A 196 -1.99 25.38 -23.22
N THR A 197 -2.84 25.59 -24.24
CA THR A 197 -4.11 24.86 -24.38
C THR A 197 -3.85 23.41 -24.77
N ILE A 198 -2.96 23.19 -25.73
CA ILE A 198 -2.52 21.85 -26.14
C ILE A 198 -1.94 21.07 -24.95
N ALA A 199 -1.09 21.71 -24.14
CA ALA A 199 -0.51 21.08 -22.95
C ALA A 199 -1.58 20.63 -21.94
N LYS A 200 -2.61 21.46 -21.70
CA LYS A 200 -3.73 21.09 -20.81
C LYS A 200 -4.56 19.94 -21.36
N LEU A 201 -4.79 19.90 -22.67
CA LEU A 201 -5.52 18.81 -23.31
C LEU A 201 -4.74 17.50 -23.28
N LEU A 202 -3.43 17.55 -23.53
CA LEU A 202 -2.56 16.38 -23.36
C LEU A 202 -2.55 15.87 -21.92
N GLN A 203 -2.56 16.78 -20.94
CA GLN A 203 -2.66 16.41 -19.55
C GLN A 203 -4.02 15.77 -19.21
N ALA A 204 -5.12 16.34 -19.70
CA ALA A 204 -6.45 15.75 -19.54
C ALA A 204 -6.54 14.37 -20.19
N LYS A 205 -5.96 14.21 -21.38
CA LYS A 205 -5.89 12.93 -22.10
C LYS A 205 -5.09 11.90 -21.32
N GLU A 206 -3.96 12.27 -20.73
CA GLU A 206 -3.18 11.37 -19.87
C GLU A 206 -4.02 10.85 -18.69
N TYR A 207 -4.79 11.71 -18.02
CA TYR A 207 -5.68 11.28 -16.93
C TYR A 207 -6.76 10.29 -17.41
N VAL A 208 -7.33 10.52 -18.59
CA VAL A 208 -8.33 9.64 -19.21
C VAL A 208 -7.70 8.30 -19.57
N ASN A 209 -6.56 8.29 -20.27
CA ASN A 209 -5.86 7.08 -20.67
C ASN A 209 -5.46 6.22 -19.47
N ILE A 210 -4.91 6.83 -18.41
CA ILE A 210 -4.57 6.08 -17.18
C ILE A 210 -5.83 5.47 -16.55
N SER A 211 -6.95 6.19 -16.60
CA SER A 211 -8.25 5.68 -16.10
C SER A 211 -8.77 4.52 -16.96
N GLU A 212 -8.50 4.54 -18.27
CA GLU A 212 -8.81 3.43 -19.20
C GLU A 212 -7.99 2.18 -18.86
N ASP A 213 -6.67 2.34 -18.72
CA ASP A 213 -5.73 1.27 -18.34
C ASP A 213 -6.21 0.59 -17.03
N PHE A 214 -6.63 1.40 -16.04
CA PHE A 214 -7.15 0.91 -14.77
C PHE A 214 -8.44 0.09 -14.92
N LEU A 215 -9.36 0.48 -15.81
CA LEU A 215 -10.61 -0.26 -16.03
C LEU A 215 -10.36 -1.58 -16.76
N ILE A 216 -9.44 -1.61 -17.73
CA ILE A 216 -9.10 -2.81 -18.49
C ILE A 216 -8.51 -3.88 -17.57
N GLU A 217 -7.52 -3.49 -16.77
CA GLU A 217 -6.74 -4.43 -15.94
C GLU A 217 -7.11 -4.37 -14.46
N TYR A 218 -8.36 -3.97 -14.16
CA TYR A 218 -8.83 -3.72 -12.81
C TYR A 218 -8.62 -4.89 -11.84
N ALA A 219 -8.84 -6.12 -12.32
CA ALA A 219 -8.65 -7.33 -11.53
C ALA A 219 -7.20 -7.51 -11.07
N GLU A 220 -6.23 -7.19 -11.94
CA GLU A 220 -4.81 -7.26 -11.62
C GLU A 220 -4.41 -6.17 -10.61
N VAL A 221 -4.94 -4.96 -10.79
CA VAL A 221 -4.73 -3.83 -9.86
C VAL A 221 -5.17 -4.18 -8.44
N LEU A 222 -6.37 -4.75 -8.28
CA LEU A 222 -6.87 -5.18 -6.98
C LEU A 222 -6.01 -6.30 -6.40
N GLN A 223 -5.65 -7.31 -7.20
CA GLN A 223 -4.83 -8.41 -6.72
C GLN A 223 -3.49 -7.91 -6.18
N MET A 224 -2.84 -6.98 -6.89
CA MET A 224 -1.60 -6.36 -6.43
C MET A 224 -1.80 -5.57 -5.14
N PHE A 225 -2.83 -4.70 -5.10
CA PHE A 225 -3.10 -3.84 -3.96
C PHE A 225 -3.41 -4.64 -2.67
N TRP A 226 -4.23 -5.68 -2.77
CA TRP A 226 -4.57 -6.53 -1.63
C TRP A 226 -3.42 -7.45 -1.22
N SER A 227 -2.61 -7.93 -2.17
CA SER A 227 -1.41 -8.72 -1.86
C SER A 227 -0.39 -7.91 -1.06
N ASP A 228 -0.10 -6.67 -1.48
CA ASP A 228 0.90 -5.83 -0.81
C ASP A 228 0.42 -5.35 0.57
N ASN A 229 -0.88 -5.04 0.72
CA ASN A 229 -1.45 -4.69 2.02
C ASN A 229 -1.60 -5.90 2.97
N GLY A 230 -1.88 -7.09 2.42
CA GLY A 230 -1.98 -8.34 3.17
C GLY A 230 -0.65 -8.73 3.83
N ASP A 231 0.45 -8.63 3.09
CA ASP A 231 1.79 -8.92 3.62
C ASP A 231 2.22 -7.91 4.70
N ARG A 232 1.85 -6.63 4.57
CA ARG A 232 2.11 -5.64 5.63
C ARG A 232 1.34 -5.92 6.92
N GLY A 233 0.09 -6.40 6.82
CA GLY A 233 -0.73 -6.78 7.97
C GLY A 233 -0.26 -8.06 8.67
N LEU A 234 0.09 -9.10 7.90
CA LEU A 234 0.56 -10.38 8.44
C LEU A 234 1.89 -10.22 9.19
N ASN A 235 2.77 -9.35 8.71
CA ASN A 235 4.05 -9.04 9.36
C ASN A 235 3.86 -8.36 10.73
N PHE A 236 2.81 -7.54 10.92
CA PHE A 236 2.51 -6.91 12.20
C PHE A 236 1.98 -7.93 13.23
N GLU A 237 1.07 -8.81 12.81
CA GLU A 237 0.51 -9.90 13.65
C GLU A 237 1.62 -10.87 14.11
N ILE A 238 2.51 -11.27 13.20
CA ILE A 238 3.64 -12.16 13.51
C ILE A 238 4.63 -11.46 14.46
N MET A 239 4.95 -10.18 14.22
CA MET A 239 5.83 -9.40 15.11
C MET A 239 5.22 -9.27 16.51
N PHE A 240 3.93 -8.96 16.59
CA PHE A 240 3.21 -8.84 17.87
C PHE A 240 3.17 -10.19 18.62
N GLY A 241 2.89 -11.29 17.90
CA GLY A 241 2.91 -12.65 18.43
C GLY A 241 4.27 -13.07 18.97
N ILE A 242 5.36 -12.78 18.25
CA ILE A 242 6.73 -13.08 18.68
C ILE A 242 7.10 -12.24 19.92
N CYS A 243 6.78 -10.94 19.94
CA CYS A 243 7.03 -10.07 21.09
C CYS A 243 6.27 -10.51 22.33
N MET A 244 4.96 -10.78 22.21
CA MET A 244 4.13 -11.20 23.34
C MET A 244 4.49 -12.61 23.82
N GLY A 245 4.81 -13.53 22.90
CA GLY A 245 5.29 -14.88 23.22
C GLY A 245 6.62 -14.85 23.98
N GLY A 246 7.56 -14.00 23.56
CA GLY A 246 8.84 -13.81 24.25
C GLY A 246 8.67 -13.25 25.67
N ILE A 247 7.79 -12.25 25.85
CA ILE A 247 7.49 -11.67 27.17
C ILE A 247 6.85 -12.72 28.09
N LEU A 248 5.88 -13.50 27.58
CA LEU A 248 5.20 -14.52 28.37
C LEU A 248 6.17 -15.65 28.80
N GLN A 249 7.08 -16.04 27.92
CA GLN A 249 8.11 -17.03 28.21
C GLN A 249 9.10 -16.53 29.27
N LEU A 250 9.52 -15.27 29.20
CA LEU A 250 10.39 -14.65 30.22
C LEU A 250 9.69 -14.56 31.59
N LEU A 251 8.42 -14.18 31.61
CA LEU A 251 7.61 -14.15 32.83
C LEU A 251 7.49 -15.54 33.45
N PHE A 252 7.18 -16.55 32.64
CA PHE A 252 7.10 -17.94 33.12
C PHE A 252 8.41 -18.42 33.74
N MET A 253 9.54 -18.13 33.08
CA MET A 253 10.88 -18.47 33.59
C MET A 253 11.20 -17.74 34.90
N PHE A 254 10.82 -16.47 35.01
CA PHE A 254 10.95 -15.70 36.25
C PHE A 254 10.12 -16.30 37.40
N PHE A 255 8.87 -16.69 37.14
CA PHE A 255 8.01 -17.31 38.16
C PHE A 255 8.52 -18.68 38.62
N LEU A 256 9.05 -19.49 37.69
CA LEU A 256 9.68 -20.76 38.05
C LEU A 256 10.92 -20.55 38.93
N PHE A 257 11.79 -19.60 38.56
CA PHE A 257 12.96 -19.26 39.36
C PHE A 257 12.57 -18.75 40.75
N TRP A 258 11.62 -17.81 40.82
CA TRP A 258 11.11 -17.28 42.07
C TRP A 258 10.54 -18.37 42.99
N SER A 259 9.75 -19.29 42.43
CA SER A 259 9.16 -20.41 43.18
C SER A 259 10.23 -21.37 43.70
N LEU A 260 11.25 -21.67 42.90
CA LEU A 260 12.38 -22.52 43.32
C LEU A 260 13.27 -21.86 44.39
N CYS A 261 13.39 -20.53 44.38
CA CYS A 261 14.12 -19.77 45.39
C CYS A 261 13.33 -19.59 46.70
N ARG A 262 11.99 -19.52 46.63
CA ARG A 262 11.11 -19.32 47.78
C ARG A 262 10.88 -20.59 48.62
N ILE A 263 11.06 -21.79 48.07
CA ILE A 263 10.97 -23.08 48.79
C ILE A 263 12.27 -23.35 49.62
N ARG A 264 12.91 -22.28 50.10
CA ARG A 264 14.09 -22.32 50.95
C ARG A 264 13.75 -21.67 52.28
#